data_AF-A0A1V6F7M6-F1
#
_entry.id   AF-A0A1V6F7M6-F1
#
_cell.length_a   1.000
_cell.length_b   1.000
_cell.length_c   1.000
_cell.angle_alpha   90.00
_cell.angle_beta   90.00
_cell.angle_gamma   90.00
#
_symmetry.space_group_name_H-M   'P 1'
#
loop_
_entity.id
_entity.type
_entity.pdbx_description
1 polymer ?
#
loop_
_entity_poly.entity_id
_entity_poly.type
_entity_poly.pdbx_seq_one_letter_code
_entity_poly.pdbx_strand_id
1 'polypeptide(L)'
;MIETVIQAAVGLGVIVSLIFSELLGASAGGIVVPGYVALYLDKPMQILGTLIVSLATWGIIRIISQFTLMFGKRRMVLSILVGFILGWTTRLLVFHNITIYTYQMQSIGYIVPGLIANWFERQGFWKTVSTMGVAAILVRLVLMVVFGGEV
;
A
#
# COMPACT_ATOMS: atom_id res chain seq x y z
N MET A 1 13.98 -2.25 19.03
CA MET A 1 13.52 -0.88 18.69
C MET A 1 12.90 -0.81 17.30
N ILE A 2 13.56 -1.28 16.24
CA ILE A 2 12.97 -1.26 14.88
C ILE A 2 11.68 -2.10 14.80
N GLU A 3 11.67 -3.30 15.37
CA GLU A 3 10.48 -4.17 15.37
C GLU A 3 9.29 -3.54 16.10
N THR A 4 9.54 -2.85 17.22
CA THR A 4 8.49 -2.17 17.99
C THR A 4 7.89 -0.99 17.22
N VAL A 5 8.71 -0.26 16.45
CA VAL A 5 8.22 0.83 15.58
C VAL A 5 7.36 0.26 14.44
N ILE A 6 7.76 -0.85 13.83
CA ILE A 6 6.97 -1.50 12.77
C ILE A 6 5.62 -1.97 13.30
N GLN A 7 5.60 -2.63 14.46
CA GLN A 7 4.37 -3.09 15.10
C GLN A 7 3.45 -1.93 15.47
N ALA A 8 4.01 -0.85 16.04
CA ALA A 8 3.26 0.37 16.37
C ALA A 8 2.70 1.05 15.12
N ALA A 9 3.48 1.14 14.03
CA ALA A 9 3.05 1.74 12.78
C ALA A 9 1.90 0.96 12.14
N VAL A 10 1.98 -0.38 12.15
CA VAL A 10 0.90 -1.26 11.67
C VAL A 10 -0.35 -1.09 12.52
N GLY A 11 -0.22 -1.13 13.86
CA GLY A 11 -1.35 -0.95 14.77
C GLY A 11 -2.02 0.42 14.63
N LEU A 12 -1.24 1.50 14.62
CA LEU A 12 -1.75 2.85 14.39
C LEU A 12 -2.36 3.00 13.01
N GLY A 13 -1.74 2.43 11.98
CA GLY A 13 -2.26 2.43 10.62
C GLY A 13 -3.65 1.80 10.53
N VAL A 14 -3.86 0.68 11.20
CA VAL A 14 -5.18 0.01 11.30
C VAL A 14 -6.19 0.94 11.97
N ILE A 15 -5.85 1.52 13.12
CA ILE A 15 -6.75 2.42 13.87
C ILE A 15 -7.13 3.64 13.02
N VAL A 16 -6.13 4.32 12.43
CA VAL A 16 -6.36 5.51 11.60
C VAL A 16 -7.16 5.16 10.34
N SER A 17 -6.87 4.02 9.70
CA SER A 17 -7.65 3.58 8.54
C SER A 17 -9.10 3.29 8.89
N LEU A 18 -9.40 2.77 10.09
CA LEU A 18 -10.77 2.53 10.55
C LEU A 18 -11.49 3.86 10.81
N ILE A 19 -10.83 4.79 11.49
CA ILE A 19 -11.38 6.14 11.74
C ILE A 19 -11.72 6.83 10.41
N PHE A 20 -10.83 6.76 9.42
CA PHE A 20 -11.07 7.36 8.10
C PHE A 20 -12.21 6.68 7.36
N SER A 21 -12.31 5.35 7.45
CA SER A 21 -13.40 4.60 6.84
C SER A 21 -14.76 4.99 7.43
N GLU A 22 -14.84 5.22 8.73
CA GLU A 22 -16.09 5.56 9.42
C GLU A 22 -16.45 7.04 9.25
N LEU A 23 -15.50 7.95 9.43
CA LEU A 23 -15.76 9.39 9.40
C LEU A 23 -15.86 9.95 7.98
N LEU A 24 -15.04 9.47 7.05
CA LEU A 24 -14.94 10.00 5.68
C LEU A 24 -15.62 9.10 4.64
N GLY A 25 -16.07 7.91 5.03
CA GLY A 25 -16.58 6.89 4.11
C GLY A 25 -15.53 6.41 3.09
N ALA A 26 -14.24 6.63 3.39
CA ALA A 26 -13.14 6.46 2.46
C ALA A 26 -12.05 5.59 3.08
N SER A 27 -11.60 4.55 2.36
CA SER A 27 -10.53 3.69 2.86
C SER A 27 -9.16 4.24 2.46
N ALA A 28 -8.18 4.08 3.34
CA ALA A 28 -6.80 4.53 3.13
C ALA A 28 -5.98 3.54 2.28
N GLY A 29 -6.55 3.03 1.18
CA GLY A 29 -5.88 2.04 0.32
C GLY A 29 -5.80 0.63 0.91
N GLY A 30 -6.44 0.39 2.06
CA GLY A 30 -6.46 -0.88 2.77
C GLY A 30 -6.13 -0.69 4.25
N ILE A 31 -6.65 -1.58 5.10
CA ILE A 31 -6.63 -1.41 6.56
C ILE A 31 -5.21 -1.18 7.10
N VAL A 32 -4.22 -1.93 6.60
CA VAL A 32 -2.84 -1.88 7.10
C VAL A 32 -1.94 -0.94 6.30
N VAL A 33 -2.40 -0.51 5.12
CA VAL A 33 -1.59 0.23 4.15
C VAL A 33 -1.03 1.56 4.67
N PRO A 34 -1.79 2.46 5.32
CA PRO A 34 -1.24 3.74 5.76
C PRO A 34 -0.13 3.57 6.80
N GLY A 35 -0.17 2.51 7.62
CA GLY A 35 0.89 2.18 8.57
C GLY A 35 2.20 1.81 7.88
N TYR A 36 2.13 0.98 6.84
CA TYR A 36 3.31 0.67 6.03
C TYR A 36 3.81 1.89 5.27
N VAL A 37 2.93 2.65 4.61
CA VAL A 37 3.34 3.84 3.84
C VAL A 37 4.00 4.88 4.74
N ALA A 38 3.51 5.06 5.99
CA ALA A 38 4.10 5.97 6.97
C ALA A 38 5.59 5.69 7.24
N LEU A 39 6.00 4.42 7.27
CA LEU A 39 7.39 4.02 7.50
C LEU A 39 8.34 4.33 6.33
N TYR A 40 7.78 4.64 5.16
CA TYR A 40 8.52 4.86 3.92
C TYR A 40 8.28 6.26 3.31
N LEU A 41 7.69 7.19 4.07
CA LEU A 41 7.47 8.57 3.62
C LEU A 41 8.77 9.33 3.29
N ASP A 42 9.88 8.91 3.87
CA ASP A 42 11.24 9.37 3.56
C ASP A 42 11.77 8.82 2.21
N LYS A 43 11.15 7.77 1.66
CA LYS A 43 11.58 7.07 0.44
C LYS A 43 10.52 7.18 -0.66
N PRO A 44 10.40 8.34 -1.33
CA PRO A 44 9.34 8.58 -2.31
C PRO A 44 9.39 7.61 -3.50
N MET A 45 10.58 7.15 -3.89
CA MET A 45 10.72 6.20 -4.99
C MET A 45 10.11 4.82 -4.67
N GLN A 46 10.13 4.39 -3.40
CA GLN A 46 9.49 3.12 -3.00
C GLN A 46 7.97 3.25 -2.98
N ILE A 47 7.45 4.42 -2.58
CA ILE A 47 6.02 4.73 -2.66
C ILE A 47 5.58 4.73 -4.14
N LEU A 48 6.32 5.40 -5.01
CA LEU A 48 6.07 5.41 -6.45
C LEU A 48 6.13 3.99 -7.04
N GLY A 49 7.14 3.21 -6.69
CA GLY A 49 7.25 1.81 -7.11
C GLY A 49 6.03 0.98 -6.67
N THR A 50 5.59 1.16 -5.43
CA THR A 50 4.38 0.49 -4.91
C THR A 50 3.13 0.91 -5.67
N LEU A 51 2.96 2.20 -5.96
CA LEU A 51 1.82 2.71 -6.74
C LEU A 51 1.82 2.18 -8.18
N ILE A 52 2.98 2.07 -8.82
CA ILE A 52 3.13 1.48 -10.16
C ILE A 52 2.71 0.01 -10.13
N VAL A 53 3.19 -0.76 -9.14
CA VAL A 53 2.79 -2.16 -8.97
C VAL A 53 1.28 -2.27 -8.71
N SER A 54 0.71 -1.42 -7.86
CA SER A 54 -0.73 -1.38 -7.61
C SER A 54 -1.54 -1.06 -8.86
N LEU A 55 -1.08 -0.14 -9.71
CA LEU A 55 -1.73 0.19 -10.98
C LEU A 55 -1.67 -1.00 -11.94
N ALA A 56 -0.52 -1.67 -12.03
CA ALA A 56 -0.38 -2.89 -12.83
C ALA A 56 -1.29 -4.01 -12.32
N THR A 57 -1.34 -4.25 -11.01
CA THR A 57 -2.26 -5.21 -10.38
C THR A 57 -3.71 -4.87 -10.69
N TRP A 58 -4.09 -3.59 -10.56
CA TRP A 58 -5.44 -3.14 -10.88
C TRP A 58 -5.80 -3.40 -12.34
N GLY A 59 -4.90 -3.09 -13.27
CA GLY A 59 -5.08 -3.36 -14.71
C GLY A 59 -5.28 -4.85 -15.01
N ILE A 60 -4.45 -5.72 -14.44
CA ILE A 60 -4.57 -7.19 -14.60
C ILE A 60 -5.91 -7.68 -14.06
N ILE A 61 -6.29 -7.26 -12.84
CA ILE A 61 -7.56 -7.66 -12.22
C ILE A 61 -8.74 -7.18 -13.05
N ARG A 62 -8.66 -5.98 -13.63
CA ARG A 62 -9.71 -5.45 -14.51
C ARG A 62 -9.89 -6.28 -15.77
N ILE A 63 -8.80 -6.72 -16.39
CA ILE A 63 -8.84 -7.63 -17.55
C ILE A 63 -9.46 -8.97 -17.15
N ILE A 64 -9.01 -9.58 -16.05
CA ILE A 64 -9.56 -10.86 -15.57
C ILE A 64 -11.05 -10.74 -15.24
N SER A 65 -11.48 -9.59 -14.71
CA SER A 65 -12.88 -9.32 -14.38
C SER A 65 -13.79 -9.19 -15.61
N GLN A 66 -13.24 -9.03 -16.82
CA GLN A 66 -14.02 -9.08 -18.06
C GLN A 66 -14.40 -10.51 -18.43
N PHE A 67 -13.54 -11.48 -18.11
CA PHE A 67 -13.77 -12.90 -18.41
C PHE A 67 -14.47 -13.66 -17.27
N THR A 68 -14.42 -13.12 -16.04
CA THR A 68 -14.97 -13.78 -14.86
C THR A 68 -15.72 -12.77 -13.99
N LEU A 69 -16.90 -13.17 -13.52
CA LEU A 69 -17.69 -12.36 -12.57
C LEU A 69 -17.06 -12.42 -11.17
N MET A 70 -16.15 -11.48 -10.88
CA MET A 70 -15.45 -11.39 -9.60
C MET A 70 -16.04 -10.30 -8.72
N PHE A 71 -16.91 -10.70 -7.79
CA PHE A 71 -17.53 -9.78 -6.84
C PHE A 71 -17.02 -9.96 -5.41
N GLY A 72 -16.98 -8.84 -4.67
CA GLY A 72 -16.71 -8.80 -3.23
C GLY A 72 -15.37 -9.43 -2.83
N LYS A 73 -15.42 -10.44 -1.95
CA LYS A 73 -14.24 -11.06 -1.33
C LYS A 73 -13.31 -11.73 -2.34
N ARG A 74 -13.84 -12.35 -3.40
CA ARG A 74 -13.02 -13.05 -4.42
C ARG A 74 -12.08 -12.09 -5.13
N ARG A 75 -12.60 -10.93 -5.50
CA ARG A 75 -11.83 -9.85 -6.12
C ARG A 75 -10.71 -9.35 -5.21
N MET A 76 -11.00 -9.16 -3.93
CA MET A 76 -10.01 -8.72 -2.94
C MET A 76 -8.86 -9.73 -2.83
N VAL A 77 -9.17 -11.02 -2.66
CA VAL A 77 -8.15 -12.08 -2.55
C VAL A 77 -7.28 -12.13 -3.80
N LEU A 78 -7.88 -12.08 -4.99
CA LEU A 78 -7.12 -12.11 -6.24
C LEU A 78 -6.25 -10.87 -6.43
N SER A 79 -6.74 -9.68 -6.05
CA SER A 79 -5.93 -8.46 -6.07
C SER A 79 -4.72 -8.58 -5.15
N ILE A 80 -4.89 -9.17 -3.96
CA ILE A 80 -3.80 -9.46 -3.03
C ILE A 80 -2.79 -10.44 -3.66
N LEU A 81 -3.26 -11.54 -4.26
CA LEU A 81 -2.39 -12.55 -4.87
C LEU A 81 -1.61 -12.00 -6.06
N VAL A 82 -2.26 -11.29 -6.98
CA VAL A 82 -1.60 -10.69 -8.15
C VAL A 82 -0.63 -9.59 -7.69
N GLY A 83 -1.03 -8.75 -6.73
CA GLY A 83 -0.16 -7.74 -6.13
C GLY A 83 1.07 -8.34 -5.44
N PHE A 84 0.90 -9.47 -4.75
CA PHE A 84 1.99 -10.22 -4.14
C PHE A 84 2.98 -10.71 -5.19
N ILE A 85 2.49 -11.35 -6.27
CA ILE A 85 3.33 -11.86 -7.35
C ILE A 85 4.11 -10.72 -8.00
N LEU A 86 3.44 -9.65 -8.41
CA LEU A 86 4.11 -8.51 -9.05
C LEU A 86 5.09 -7.82 -8.11
N GLY A 87 4.71 -7.60 -6.85
CA GLY A 87 5.59 -7.00 -5.84
C GLY A 87 6.83 -7.84 -5.60
N TRP A 88 6.68 -9.17 -5.51
CA TRP A 88 7.81 -10.09 -5.45
C TRP A 88 8.71 -9.97 -6.69
N THR A 89 8.13 -9.95 -7.90
CA THR A 89 8.89 -9.78 -9.14
C THR A 89 9.70 -8.48 -9.13
N THR A 90 9.15 -7.36 -8.66
CA THR A 90 9.94 -6.11 -8.59
C THR A 90 11.18 -6.25 -7.72
N ARG A 91 11.09 -6.98 -6.61
CA ARG A 91 12.22 -7.23 -5.71
C ARG A 91 13.27 -8.14 -6.36
N LEU A 92 12.86 -9.16 -7.13
CA LEU A 92 13.80 -9.99 -7.89
C LEU A 92 14.53 -9.19 -8.97
N LEU A 93 13.84 -8.30 -9.67
CA LEU A 93 14.42 -7.46 -10.71
C LEU A 93 15.43 -6.45 -10.13
N VAL A 94 15.22 -5.98 -8.90
CA VAL A 94 16.21 -5.23 -8.12
C VAL A 94 17.48 -6.06 -7.98
N PHE A 95 17.42 -7.29 -7.47
CA PHE A 95 18.62 -8.13 -7.30
C PHE A 95 19.41 -8.41 -8.60
N HIS A 96 18.82 -8.23 -9.78
CA HIS A 96 19.47 -8.49 -11.07
C HIS A 96 20.03 -7.22 -11.77
N ASN A 97 20.29 -6.13 -11.04
CA ASN A 97 20.91 -4.88 -11.54
C ASN A 97 20.16 -4.16 -12.68
N ILE A 98 18.87 -4.45 -12.87
CA ILE A 98 18.02 -3.67 -13.76
C ILE A 98 17.76 -2.32 -13.07
N THR A 99 17.59 -1.23 -13.83
CA THR A 99 17.45 0.20 -13.43
C THR A 99 16.70 0.51 -12.12
N ILE A 100 15.88 -0.40 -11.62
CA ILE A 100 15.20 -0.38 -10.32
C ILE A 100 16.18 -0.35 -9.12
N TYR A 101 17.42 -0.86 -9.25
CA TYR A 101 18.42 -0.79 -8.16
C TYR A 101 18.89 0.63 -7.87
N THR A 102 19.11 1.42 -8.93
CA THR A 102 19.59 2.81 -8.84
C THR A 102 18.54 3.73 -8.24
N TYR A 103 17.26 3.45 -8.51
CA TYR A 103 16.14 4.27 -8.04
C TYR A 103 15.41 3.69 -6.82
N GLN A 104 15.82 2.52 -6.32
CA GLN A 104 15.18 1.82 -5.19
C GLN A 104 13.65 1.66 -5.33
N MET A 105 13.11 1.49 -6.54
CA MET A 105 11.65 1.42 -6.81
C MET A 105 11.04 0.03 -6.50
N GLN A 106 11.36 -0.55 -5.35
CA GLN A 106 10.75 -1.80 -4.90
C GLN A 106 9.41 -1.55 -4.19
N SER A 107 8.47 -2.50 -4.29
CA SER A 107 7.19 -2.39 -3.57
C SER A 107 7.37 -2.50 -2.06
N ILE A 108 6.60 -1.71 -1.31
CA ILE A 108 6.50 -1.77 0.15
C ILE A 108 5.71 -3.01 0.52
N GLY A 109 6.38 -4.00 1.12
CA GLY A 109 5.77 -5.29 1.41
C GLY A 109 5.27 -6.01 0.15
N TYR A 110 4.64 -7.17 0.37
CA TYR A 110 4.11 -7.99 -0.73
C TYR A 110 2.59 -7.83 -0.88
N ILE A 111 1.86 -7.66 0.22
CA ILE A 111 0.38 -7.61 0.22
C ILE A 111 -0.15 -6.20 -0.05
N VAL A 112 0.58 -5.17 0.38
CA VAL A 112 0.20 -3.74 0.27
C VAL A 112 -0.19 -3.34 -1.16
N PRO A 113 0.60 -3.62 -2.22
CA PRO A 113 0.22 -3.17 -3.55
C PRO A 113 -1.12 -3.76 -4.02
N GLY A 114 -1.41 -5.02 -3.65
CA GLY A 114 -2.66 -5.68 -3.98
C GLY A 114 -3.87 -5.15 -3.20
N LEU A 115 -3.67 -4.71 -1.95
CA LEU A 115 -4.71 -4.01 -1.18
C LEU A 115 -5.06 -2.67 -1.85
N ILE A 116 -4.05 -1.87 -2.20
CA ILE A 116 -4.25 -0.58 -2.87
C ILE A 116 -4.98 -0.77 -4.20
N ALA A 117 -4.55 -1.75 -5.01
CA ALA A 117 -5.17 -2.05 -6.30
C ALA A 117 -6.67 -2.38 -6.18
N ASN A 118 -7.07 -3.10 -5.14
CA ASN A 118 -8.47 -3.41 -4.88
C ASN A 118 -9.29 -2.14 -4.58
N TRP A 119 -8.69 -1.15 -3.89
CA TRP A 119 -9.35 0.12 -3.57
C TRP A 119 -9.38 1.10 -4.73
N PHE A 120 -8.40 1.06 -5.64
CA PHE A 120 -8.44 1.85 -6.87
C PHE A 120 -9.70 1.62 -7.68
N GLU A 121 -10.22 0.39 -7.72
CA GLU A 121 -11.52 0.19 -8.35
C GLU A 121 -12.68 0.71 -7.51
N ARG A 122 -12.71 0.36 -6.22
CA ARG A 122 -13.89 0.66 -5.38
C ARG A 122 -14.11 2.15 -5.17
N GLN A 123 -13.02 2.91 -5.04
CA GLN A 123 -13.04 4.32 -4.65
C GLN A 123 -12.48 5.25 -5.73
N GLY A 124 -11.73 4.72 -6.70
CA GLY A 124 -11.03 5.51 -7.71
C GLY A 124 -9.62 5.90 -7.27
N PHE A 125 -8.73 6.00 -8.25
CA PHE A 125 -7.29 6.28 -8.05
C PHE A 125 -7.02 7.51 -7.17
N TRP A 126 -7.53 8.69 -7.55
CA TRP A 126 -7.24 9.94 -6.85
C TRP A 126 -7.74 9.97 -5.41
N LYS A 127 -8.92 9.40 -5.16
CA LYS A 127 -9.48 9.33 -3.81
C LYS A 127 -8.65 8.41 -2.93
N THR A 128 -8.26 7.23 -3.42
CA THR A 128 -7.42 6.28 -2.67
C THR A 128 -6.04 6.85 -2.37
N VAL A 129 -5.37 7.47 -3.34
CA VAL A 129 -4.03 8.04 -3.12
C VAL A 129 -4.09 9.19 -2.11
N SER A 130 -5.10 10.06 -2.20
CA SER A 130 -5.25 11.18 -1.27
C SER A 130 -5.54 10.72 0.15
N THR A 131 -6.50 9.80 0.34
CA THR A 131 -6.86 9.29 1.67
C THR A 131 -5.73 8.48 2.30
N MET A 132 -5.05 7.65 1.51
CA MET A 132 -3.86 6.92 1.93
C MET A 132 -2.73 7.87 2.34
N GLY A 133 -2.47 8.92 1.55
CA GLY A 133 -1.44 9.91 1.84
C GLY A 133 -1.68 10.66 3.14
N VAL A 134 -2.90 11.18 3.34
CA VAL A 134 -3.26 11.89 4.58
C VAL A 134 -3.18 10.95 5.78
N ALA A 135 -3.71 9.74 5.68
CA ALA A 135 -3.65 8.75 6.76
C ALA A 135 -2.20 8.36 7.09
N ALA A 136 -1.35 8.14 6.08
CA ALA A 136 0.06 7.80 6.29
C ALA A 136 0.84 8.94 6.97
N ILE A 137 0.62 10.19 6.55
CA ILE A 137 1.24 11.37 7.19
C ILE A 137 0.81 11.47 8.64
N LEU A 138 -0.48 11.30 8.93
CA LEU A 138 -1.00 11.33 10.29
C LEU A 138 -0.35 10.25 11.16
N VAL A 139 -0.27 9.00 10.66
CA VAL A 139 0.41 7.91 11.37
C VAL A 139 1.88 8.24 11.62
N ARG A 140 2.59 8.78 10.62
CA ARG A 140 4.01 9.17 10.76
C ARG A 140 4.22 10.24 11.82
N LEU A 141 3.34 11.25 11.88
CA LEU A 141 3.41 12.30 12.90
C LEU A 141 3.19 11.73 14.31
N VAL A 142 2.20 10.83 14.48
CA VAL A 142 1.96 10.18 15.77
C VAL A 142 3.18 9.35 16.19
N LEU A 143 3.77 8.59 15.26
CA LEU A 143 4.98 7.82 15.55
C LEU A 143 6.15 8.72 15.95
N MET A 144 6.37 9.86 15.27
CA MET A 144 7.42 10.80 15.65
C MET A 144 7.25 11.34 17.07
N VAL A 145 6.01 11.64 17.48
CA VAL A 145 5.70 12.10 18.85
C VAL A 145 5.97 11.00 19.88
N VAL A 146 5.57 9.76 19.59
CA VAL A 146 5.71 8.63 20.54
C VAL A 146 7.17 8.16 20.68
N PHE A 147 7.93 8.14 19.58
CA PHE A 147 9.29 7.61 19.55
C PHE A 147 10.39 8.69 19.51
N GLY A 148 10.03 9.96 19.71
CA GLY A 148 11.01 11.06 19.79
C GLY A 148 11.77 11.33 18.48
N GLY A 149 11.17 10.98 17.33
CA GLY A 149 11.77 11.20 16.00
C GLY A 149 12.65 10.06 15.49
N GLU A 150 12.85 8.98 16.24
CA GLU A 150 13.52 7.76 15.75
C GLU A 150 12.57 6.88 14.94
N VAL A 151 12.11 7.37 13.78
CA VAL A 151 11.14 6.71 12.89
C VAL A 151 11.58 6.80 11.44
#